data_AF-A0A8H6WG68-F1
#
_entry.id   AF-A0A8H6WG68-F1
#
_cell.length_a   1.000
_cell.length_b   1.000
_cell.length_c   1.000
_cell.angle_alpha   90.00
_cell.angle_beta   90.00
_cell.angle_gamma   90.00
#
_symmetry.space_group_name_H-M   'P 1'
#
loop_
_entity.id
_entity.type
_entity.pdbx_description
1 polymer ?
#
loop_
_entity_poly.entity_id
_entity_poly.type
_entity_poly.pdbx_seq_one_letter_code
_entity_poly.pdbx_strand_id
1 'polypeptide(L)'
;MATIDFPQHSEDHNGFYNAFETGSSSFVMNPLAQHPPRTPRTSSAPVYHPNESKEEPDEDVELEEPVLQKAQLRVRQEEVWREMFVTSNGRDKAFKIIQYSLKVYLLFHVSVASSRLWRRSTRPPWEREFVRRLNSTVDGFSFTRKCLLLFNWLGPLTAILAQESDPFSSEKSRSKQPKQQPKPFVHTLMHAPPPVLLELVHAISDDVFTFSKLGLFGKRTGDRAGRFSDWCWLIATLVGLVENGVERQMIGNLQHQVESRLYTESMASASANSKSAASKYDEKELGRLQKQDYWLQITRWKLLMDLVFVSYDVFKIQRAREPIKTFSGLAAALLSAAKLYDRHKATLLKAASLSI
;
A
#
# COMPACT_ATOMS: atom_id res chain seq x y z
N MET A 1 -2.97 -54.32 -58.77
CA MET A 1 -2.61 -55.75 -58.79
C MET A 1 -1.86 -56.05 -57.50
N ALA A 2 -2.44 -56.94 -56.66
CA ALA A 2 -1.83 -57.78 -55.60
C ALA A 2 -1.08 -57.07 -54.44
N THR A 3 -1.15 -57.42 -53.14
CA THR A 3 -1.87 -58.38 -52.28
C THR A 3 -1.48 -57.96 -50.83
N ILE A 4 -2.43 -57.74 -49.91
CA ILE A 4 -2.73 -58.57 -48.71
C ILE A 4 -1.51 -58.91 -47.82
N ASP A 5 -1.49 -58.40 -46.57
CA ASP A 5 -1.60 -59.28 -45.38
C ASP A 5 -1.89 -58.50 -44.06
N PHE A 6 -2.70 -59.13 -43.18
CA PHE A 6 -2.99 -58.77 -41.78
C PHE A 6 -2.89 -60.06 -40.95
N PRO A 7 -2.57 -59.95 -39.65
CA PRO A 7 -3.46 -60.55 -38.64
C PRO A 7 -3.75 -59.56 -37.49
N GLN A 8 -5.00 -59.41 -37.02
CA GLN A 8 -5.68 -60.16 -35.93
C GLN A 8 -4.93 -60.14 -34.59
N HIS A 9 -5.54 -60.02 -33.40
CA HIS A 9 -6.87 -59.73 -32.86
C HIS A 9 -6.64 -59.74 -31.33
N SER A 10 -7.30 -58.88 -30.55
CA SER A 10 -7.88 -59.25 -29.25
C SER A 10 -8.64 -58.06 -28.68
N GLU A 11 -9.94 -58.11 -28.86
CA GLU A 11 -10.91 -57.39 -28.05
C GLU A 11 -10.85 -57.95 -26.62
N ASP A 12 -11.04 -57.09 -25.63
CA ASP A 12 -11.85 -57.50 -24.49
C ASP A 12 -12.73 -56.34 -24.03
N HIS A 13 -13.97 -56.73 -23.78
CA HIS A 13 -15.16 -55.94 -23.56
C HIS A 13 -15.32 -55.46 -22.12
N ASN A 14 -16.32 -54.58 -21.95
CA ASN A 14 -17.04 -54.17 -20.74
C ASN A 14 -16.44 -52.98 -20.00
N GLY A 15 -17.20 -51.96 -19.62
CA GLY A 15 -18.64 -51.79 -19.60
C GLY A 15 -18.95 -50.51 -18.80
N PHE A 16 -20.07 -49.89 -19.12
CA PHE A 16 -20.69 -48.74 -18.45
C PHE A 16 -20.63 -48.80 -16.92
N TYR A 17 -20.39 -47.66 -16.24
CA TYR A 17 -21.35 -46.99 -15.34
C TYR A 17 -20.77 -45.69 -14.72
N ASN A 18 -21.70 -44.84 -14.29
CA ASN A 18 -21.61 -43.44 -13.88
C ASN A 18 -20.90 -43.16 -12.53
N ALA A 19 -20.69 -41.85 -12.33
CA ALA A 19 -20.91 -41.08 -11.09
C ALA A 19 -19.75 -40.92 -10.09
N PHE A 20 -19.31 -39.66 -9.98
CA PHE A 20 -19.14 -38.89 -8.73
C PHE A 20 -18.67 -39.66 -7.48
N GLU A 21 -17.39 -39.54 -7.12
CA GLU A 21 -16.99 -39.49 -5.72
C GLU A 21 -15.63 -38.77 -5.50
N THR A 22 -15.70 -37.85 -4.56
CA THR A 22 -14.66 -37.20 -3.75
C THR A 22 -13.52 -38.10 -3.27
N GLY A 23 -12.28 -37.59 -3.24
CA GLY A 23 -11.25 -38.13 -2.33
C GLY A 23 -9.79 -37.91 -2.72
N SER A 24 -9.12 -37.05 -1.94
CA SER A 24 -7.68 -37.07 -1.61
C SER A 24 -6.64 -36.93 -2.72
N SER A 25 -6.02 -35.75 -2.78
CA SER A 25 -4.67 -35.54 -3.31
C SER A 25 -3.65 -36.36 -2.50
N SER A 26 -3.21 -37.50 -3.04
CA SER A 26 -2.13 -38.30 -2.47
C SER A 26 -0.78 -37.68 -2.82
N PHE A 27 -0.06 -37.22 -1.80
CA PHE A 27 1.36 -36.87 -1.92
C PHE A 27 2.18 -38.16 -2.00
N VAL A 28 2.86 -38.38 -3.12
CA VAL A 28 3.85 -39.46 -3.25
C VAL A 28 5.12 -39.03 -2.49
N MET A 29 5.37 -39.67 -1.36
CA MET A 29 6.53 -39.41 -0.49
C MET A 29 7.72 -40.26 -0.96
N ASN A 30 8.91 -39.65 -1.10
CA ASN A 30 10.16 -40.37 -1.31
C ASN A 30 10.73 -40.80 0.06
N PRO A 31 10.78 -42.10 0.40
CA PRO A 31 11.14 -42.59 1.74
C PRO A 31 12.63 -42.47 2.10
N LEU A 32 13.47 -41.85 1.26
CA LEU A 32 14.92 -41.70 1.50
C LEU A 32 15.37 -40.23 1.72
N ALA A 33 14.46 -39.27 1.85
CA ALA A 33 14.84 -37.87 2.10
C ALA A 33 15.14 -37.61 3.59
N GLN A 34 16.43 -37.47 3.95
CA GLN A 34 16.89 -37.07 5.30
C GLN A 34 16.78 -35.56 5.58
N HIS A 35 16.08 -34.79 4.74
CA HIS A 35 15.87 -33.36 4.92
C HIS A 35 14.38 -33.03 4.80
N PRO A 36 13.81 -32.18 5.66
CA PRO A 36 12.44 -31.73 5.49
C PRO A 36 12.31 -31.01 4.13
N PRO A 37 11.19 -31.18 3.42
CA PRO A 37 11.00 -30.55 2.12
C PRO A 37 11.16 -29.04 2.25
N ARG A 38 12.13 -28.48 1.53
CA ARG A 38 12.24 -27.03 1.34
C ARG A 38 10.91 -26.56 0.78
N THR A 39 10.21 -25.72 1.53
CA THR A 39 9.01 -25.06 1.05
C THR A 39 9.37 -24.31 -0.24
N PRO A 40 8.53 -24.38 -1.30
CA PRO A 40 8.77 -23.57 -2.48
C PRO A 40 8.80 -22.10 -2.06
N ARG A 41 9.85 -21.39 -2.49
CA ARG A 41 9.94 -19.93 -2.43
C ARG A 41 8.71 -19.40 -3.17
N THR A 42 7.71 -18.93 -2.43
CA THR A 42 6.59 -18.23 -3.05
C THR A 42 7.15 -16.92 -3.57
N SER A 43 7.32 -16.82 -4.89
CA SER A 43 7.48 -15.57 -5.59
C SER A 43 6.33 -14.67 -5.19
N SER A 44 6.65 -13.63 -4.41
CA SER A 44 5.75 -12.53 -4.10
C SER A 44 5.22 -11.95 -5.40
N ALA A 45 3.92 -12.12 -5.66
CA ALA A 45 3.23 -11.29 -6.63
C ALA A 45 3.34 -9.83 -6.15
N PRO A 46 3.55 -8.85 -7.05
CA PRO A 46 3.76 -7.47 -6.65
C PRO A 46 2.49 -6.92 -6.00
N VAL A 47 2.61 -6.62 -4.70
CA VAL A 47 1.60 -5.95 -3.89
C VAL A 47 1.62 -4.47 -4.27
N TYR A 48 0.46 -3.93 -4.63
CA TYR A 48 0.34 -2.60 -5.20
C TYR A 48 -0.39 -1.68 -4.23
N HIS A 49 0.34 -0.77 -3.60
CA HIS A 49 -0.21 0.31 -2.79
C HIS A 49 -0.27 1.63 -3.58
N PRO A 50 -1.45 2.27 -3.67
CA PRO A 50 -1.60 3.52 -4.38
C PRO A 50 -1.00 4.69 -3.57
N ASN A 51 0.01 5.36 -4.15
CA ASN A 51 0.85 6.47 -3.63
C ASN A 51 2.16 6.13 -2.92
N GLU A 52 2.66 4.92 -3.07
CA GLU A 52 3.98 4.53 -2.63
C GLU A 52 4.70 3.91 -3.84
N SER A 53 5.61 4.69 -4.43
CA SER A 53 6.47 4.30 -5.55
C SER A 53 6.99 2.87 -5.37
N LYS A 54 6.76 2.03 -6.39
CA LYS A 54 7.33 0.71 -6.67
C LYS A 54 8.19 0.14 -5.55
N GLU A 55 7.64 -0.86 -4.87
CA GLU A 55 8.41 -1.83 -4.09
C GLU A 55 9.30 -2.61 -5.06
N GLU A 56 10.56 -2.20 -5.18
CA GLU A 56 11.60 -3.21 -5.35
C GLU A 56 11.69 -3.97 -4.02
N PRO A 57 11.81 -5.31 -4.04
CA PRO A 57 12.20 -6.02 -2.84
C PRO A 57 13.54 -5.44 -2.42
N ASP A 58 13.56 -4.64 -1.35
CA ASP A 58 14.78 -4.20 -0.70
C ASP A 58 15.57 -5.48 -0.38
N GLU A 59 16.57 -5.77 -1.20
CA GLU A 59 17.78 -6.39 -0.70
C GLU A 59 18.29 -5.42 0.37
N ASP A 60 17.84 -5.66 1.59
CA ASP A 60 18.40 -5.11 2.81
C ASP A 60 19.88 -5.50 2.77
N VAL A 61 20.71 -4.61 2.23
CA VAL A 61 22.17 -4.73 2.32
C VAL A 61 22.46 -4.78 3.81
N GLU A 62 22.84 -5.98 4.24
CA GLU A 62 23.09 -6.35 5.62
C GLU A 62 24.22 -5.50 6.17
N LEU A 63 23.87 -4.48 6.96
CA LEU A 63 24.84 -3.61 7.60
C LEU A 63 25.00 -4.02 9.05
N GLU A 64 26.25 -4.28 9.44
CA GLU A 64 26.60 -4.55 10.83
C GLU A 64 26.12 -3.39 11.73
N GLU A 65 25.52 -3.72 12.88
CA GLU A 65 25.04 -2.76 13.88
C GLU A 65 25.98 -1.56 14.16
N PRO A 66 27.33 -1.71 14.26
CA PRO A 66 28.23 -0.58 14.44
C PRO A 66 28.27 0.41 13.25
N VAL A 67 28.08 -0.08 12.02
CA VAL A 67 28.03 0.78 10.82
C VAL A 67 26.72 1.55 10.78
N LEU A 68 25.61 0.91 11.19
CA LEU A 68 24.30 1.55 11.29
C LEU A 68 24.32 2.69 12.33
N GLN A 69 24.95 2.48 13.49
CA GLN A 69 25.07 3.52 14.53
C GLN A 69 25.90 4.72 14.04
N LYS A 70 27.02 4.48 13.35
CA LYS A 70 27.81 5.56 12.73
C LYS A 70 27.05 6.30 11.64
N ALA A 71 26.28 5.58 10.82
CA ALA A 71 25.41 6.18 9.80
C ALA A 71 24.28 7.00 10.45
N GLN A 72 23.69 6.54 11.55
CA GLN A 72 22.65 7.27 12.30
C GLN A 72 23.14 8.60 12.87
N LEU A 73 24.40 8.66 13.33
CA LEU A 73 25.00 9.91 13.80
C LEU A 73 25.25 10.92 12.66
N ARG A 74 25.42 10.43 11.43
CA ARG A 74 25.68 11.27 10.25
C ARG A 74 24.39 11.84 9.63
N VAL A 75 23.29 11.09 9.66
CA VAL A 75 22.01 11.52 9.08
C VAL A 75 21.33 12.56 9.97
N ARG A 76 21.30 13.82 9.52
CA ARG A 76 20.62 14.90 10.25
C ARG A 76 19.12 14.89 9.95
N GLN A 77 18.29 15.20 10.94
CA GLN A 77 16.84 15.28 10.74
C GLN A 77 16.45 16.31 9.68
N GLU A 78 17.20 17.42 9.60
CA GLU A 78 17.04 18.48 8.60
C GLU A 78 17.20 17.95 7.16
N GLU A 79 18.11 17.00 6.94
CA GLU A 79 18.34 16.38 5.63
C GLU A 79 17.15 15.49 5.25
N VAL A 80 16.59 14.75 6.20
CA VAL A 80 15.38 13.94 5.97
C VAL A 80 14.20 14.83 5.55
N TRP A 81 14.00 15.96 6.25
CA TRP A 81 12.95 16.92 5.89
C TRP A 81 13.21 17.55 4.52
N ARG A 82 14.46 17.93 4.22
CA ARG A 82 14.85 18.46 2.91
C ARG A 82 14.49 17.48 1.79
N GLU A 83 14.92 16.22 1.91
CA GLU A 83 14.61 15.19 0.90
C GLU A 83 13.11 14.95 0.76
N MET A 84 12.37 14.95 1.88
CA MET A 84 10.92 14.82 1.83
C MET A 84 10.27 15.99 1.05
N PHE A 85 10.72 17.23 1.27
CA PHE A 85 10.19 18.41 0.58
C PHE A 85 10.59 18.52 -0.91
N VAL A 86 11.65 17.83 -1.34
CA VAL A 86 12.01 17.76 -2.76
C VAL A 86 10.93 17.01 -3.55
N THR A 87 10.34 15.97 -2.96
CA THR A 87 9.29 15.19 -3.62
C THR A 87 7.94 15.92 -3.66
N SER A 88 7.14 15.69 -4.70
CA SER A 88 5.76 16.19 -4.78
C SER A 88 4.87 15.58 -3.70
N ASN A 89 5.04 14.27 -3.43
CA ASN A 89 4.29 13.54 -2.39
C ASN A 89 4.59 14.09 -0.98
N GLY A 90 5.87 14.33 -0.65
CA GLY A 90 6.23 14.89 0.65
C GLY A 90 5.72 16.32 0.85
N ARG A 91 5.71 17.15 -0.21
CA ARG A 91 5.04 18.46 -0.18
C ARG A 91 3.53 18.34 0.04
N ASP A 92 2.85 17.40 -0.62
CA ASP A 92 1.43 17.12 -0.36
C ASP A 92 1.18 16.77 1.12
N LYS A 93 1.96 15.85 1.70
CA LYS A 93 1.79 15.44 3.11
C LYS A 93 2.07 16.59 4.07
N ALA A 94 3.10 17.39 3.82
CA ALA A 94 3.40 18.56 4.64
C ALA A 94 2.28 19.60 4.58
N PHE A 95 1.78 19.93 3.38
CA PHE A 95 0.63 20.81 3.24
C PHE A 95 -0.64 20.21 3.87
N LYS A 96 -0.83 18.88 3.85
CA LYS A 96 -1.93 18.22 4.56
C LYS A 96 -1.83 18.50 6.06
N ILE A 97 -0.66 18.32 6.67
CA ILE A 97 -0.45 18.59 8.10
C ILE A 97 -0.77 20.04 8.43
N ILE A 98 -0.22 21.00 7.68
CA ILE A 98 -0.45 22.44 7.90
C ILE A 98 -1.93 22.78 7.74
N GLN A 99 -2.59 22.23 6.72
CA GLN A 99 -4.01 22.45 6.47
C GLN A 99 -4.87 21.97 7.64
N TYR A 100 -4.62 20.75 8.13
CA TYR A 100 -5.43 20.18 9.22
C TYR A 100 -5.07 20.74 10.60
N SER A 101 -3.82 21.17 10.83
CA SER A 101 -3.47 21.92 12.05
C SER A 101 -4.17 23.27 12.11
N LEU A 102 -4.26 23.98 10.97
CA LEU A 102 -5.05 25.22 10.86
C LEU A 102 -6.54 24.97 11.09
N LYS A 103 -7.10 23.86 10.57
CA LYS A 103 -8.50 23.50 10.84
C LYS A 103 -8.75 23.17 12.31
N VAL A 104 -7.84 22.49 12.99
CA VAL A 104 -7.94 22.24 14.44
C VAL A 104 -7.87 23.54 15.22
N TYR A 105 -6.96 24.45 14.85
CA TYR A 105 -6.90 25.80 15.44
C TYR A 105 -8.23 26.54 15.26
N LEU A 106 -8.80 26.56 14.05
CA LEU A 106 -10.08 27.21 13.77
C LEU A 106 -11.23 26.58 14.56
N LEU A 107 -11.24 25.25 14.72
CA LEU A 107 -12.23 24.55 15.51
C LEU A 107 -12.13 24.91 17.00
N PHE A 108 -10.92 24.93 17.55
CA PHE A 108 -10.69 25.35 18.92
C PHE A 108 -11.11 26.81 19.09
N HIS A 109 -10.72 27.69 18.17
CA HIS A 109 -11.10 29.09 18.17
C HIS A 109 -12.62 29.28 18.18
N VAL A 110 -13.36 28.56 17.32
CA VAL A 110 -14.84 28.58 17.29
C VAL A 110 -15.46 27.98 18.56
N SER A 111 -14.94 26.87 19.05
CA SER A 111 -15.42 26.23 20.29
C SER A 111 -15.28 27.16 21.48
N VAL A 112 -14.09 27.75 21.63
CA VAL A 112 -13.75 28.71 22.67
C VAL A 112 -14.58 29.99 22.54
N ALA A 113 -14.73 30.50 21.33
CA ALA A 113 -15.60 31.61 20.96
C ALA A 113 -17.08 31.35 21.30
N SER A 114 -17.54 30.10 21.19
CA SER A 114 -18.93 29.72 21.49
C SER A 114 -19.19 29.51 22.98
N SER A 115 -18.14 29.34 23.79
CA SER A 115 -18.23 29.10 25.22
C SER A 115 -18.87 30.28 25.96
N ARG A 116 -19.76 29.98 26.91
CA ARG A 116 -20.49 31.00 27.69
C ARG A 116 -19.55 31.92 28.49
N LEU A 117 -18.36 31.44 28.84
CA LEU A 117 -17.36 32.16 29.61
C LEU A 117 -16.70 33.30 28.83
N TRP A 118 -16.49 33.15 27.51
CA TRP A 118 -15.82 34.17 26.68
C TRP A 118 -16.76 34.91 25.72
N ARG A 119 -18.06 34.58 25.74
CA ARG A 119 -19.09 35.23 24.91
C ARG A 119 -19.30 36.73 25.24
N ARG A 120 -18.84 37.21 26.40
CA ARG A 120 -18.99 38.60 26.86
C ARG A 120 -17.95 39.57 26.33
N SER A 121 -16.85 39.10 25.73
CA SER A 121 -15.84 39.98 25.17
C SER A 121 -16.29 40.49 23.79
N THR A 122 -16.40 41.80 23.63
CA THR A 122 -16.60 42.46 22.33
C THR A 122 -15.43 42.10 21.43
N ARG A 123 -15.67 41.21 20.47
CA ARG A 123 -14.60 40.70 19.61
C ARG A 123 -14.06 41.81 18.72
N PRO A 124 -12.73 41.97 18.66
CA PRO A 124 -12.16 43.00 17.83
C PRO A 124 -12.37 42.66 16.35
N PRO A 125 -12.56 43.67 15.48
CA PRO A 125 -12.86 43.45 14.06
C PRO A 125 -11.73 42.72 13.31
N TRP A 126 -10.48 42.85 13.78
CA TRP A 126 -9.33 42.15 13.18
C TRP A 126 -9.42 40.62 13.32
N GLU A 127 -10.08 40.10 14.37
CA GLU A 127 -10.23 38.66 14.60
C GLU A 127 -11.05 38.02 13.49
N ARG A 128 -12.13 38.68 13.06
CA ARG A 128 -12.98 38.22 11.96
C ARG A 128 -12.20 38.15 10.65
N GLU A 129 -11.41 39.19 10.38
CA GLU A 129 -10.57 39.25 9.20
C GLU A 129 -9.48 38.17 9.21
N PHE A 130 -8.86 37.94 10.37
CA PHE A 130 -7.87 36.88 10.55
C PHE A 130 -8.47 35.48 10.32
N VAL A 131 -9.63 35.18 10.93
CA VAL A 131 -10.35 33.91 10.72
C VAL A 131 -10.75 33.73 9.24
N ARG A 132 -11.18 34.80 8.57
CA ARG A 132 -11.50 34.78 7.13
C ARG A 132 -10.27 34.41 6.30
N ARG A 133 -9.11 35.04 6.58
CA ARG A 133 -7.84 34.73 5.90
C ARG A 133 -7.38 33.30 6.16
N LEU A 134 -7.51 32.81 7.38
CA LEU A 134 -7.16 31.42 7.72
C LEU A 134 -8.05 30.41 6.98
N ASN A 135 -9.37 30.63 6.91
CA ASN A 135 -10.25 29.78 6.11
C ASN A 135 -9.85 29.77 4.62
N SER A 136 -9.60 30.96 4.05
CA SER A 136 -9.12 31.07 2.67
C SER A 136 -7.77 30.37 2.46
N THR A 137 -6.89 30.41 3.46
CA THR A 137 -5.58 29.74 3.43
C THR A 137 -5.73 28.22 3.48
N VAL A 138 -6.65 27.71 4.31
CA VAL A 138 -6.97 26.28 4.38
C VAL A 138 -7.50 25.76 3.04
N ASP A 139 -8.37 26.52 2.37
CA ASP A 139 -8.87 26.16 1.04
C ASP A 139 -7.76 26.24 -0.02
N GLY A 140 -6.91 27.27 0.06
CA GLY A 140 -5.72 27.43 -0.79
C GLY A 140 -4.74 26.28 -0.67
N PHE A 141 -4.46 25.79 0.54
CA PHE A 141 -3.63 24.60 0.75
C PHE A 141 -4.29 23.35 0.17
N SER A 142 -5.60 23.17 0.36
CA SER A 142 -6.32 22.04 -0.23
C SER A 142 -6.21 22.05 -1.76
N PHE A 143 -6.33 23.22 -2.38
CA PHE A 143 -6.24 23.38 -3.82
C PHE A 143 -4.82 23.15 -4.35
N THR A 144 -3.83 23.73 -3.67
CA THR A 144 -2.40 23.54 -4.01
C THR A 144 -2.02 22.07 -3.96
N ARG A 145 -2.50 21.33 -2.96
CA ARG A 145 -2.29 19.88 -2.84
C ARG A 145 -2.87 19.10 -4.00
N LYS A 146 -4.11 19.41 -4.42
CA LYS A 146 -4.69 18.81 -5.62
C LYS A 146 -3.90 19.13 -6.88
N CYS A 147 -3.34 20.34 -6.99
CA CYS A 147 -2.46 20.69 -8.11
C CYS A 147 -1.14 19.90 -8.10
N LEU A 148 -0.57 19.63 -6.93
CA LEU A 148 0.64 18.80 -6.80
C LEU A 148 0.41 17.33 -7.16
N LEU A 149 -0.83 16.87 -7.06
CA LEU A 149 -1.26 15.50 -7.39
C LEU A 149 -1.84 15.38 -8.81
N LEU A 150 -1.80 16.44 -9.62
CA LEU A 150 -2.23 16.34 -11.03
C LEU A 150 -1.42 15.27 -11.76
N PHE A 151 -2.11 14.53 -12.64
CA PHE A 151 -1.54 13.44 -13.42
C PHE A 151 -1.10 12.22 -12.60
N ASN A 152 -1.61 12.04 -11.38
CA ASN A 152 -1.31 10.84 -10.57
C ASN A 152 -1.80 9.53 -11.24
N TRP A 153 -2.74 9.62 -12.19
CA TRP A 153 -3.23 8.48 -12.98
C TRP A 153 -2.15 7.86 -13.90
N LEU A 154 -1.05 8.57 -14.16
CA LEU A 154 0.08 8.04 -14.94
C LEU A 154 0.74 6.85 -14.24
N GLY A 155 0.79 6.84 -12.90
CA GLY A 155 1.33 5.71 -12.13
C GLY A 155 0.58 4.40 -12.42
N PRO A 156 -0.72 4.33 -12.14
CA PRO A 156 -1.56 3.18 -12.49
C PRO A 156 -1.49 2.80 -13.96
N LEU A 157 -1.48 3.79 -14.87
CA LEU A 157 -1.37 3.53 -16.30
C LEU A 157 -0.06 2.80 -16.64
N THR A 158 1.07 3.29 -16.12
CA THR A 158 2.37 2.64 -16.36
C THR A 158 2.44 1.25 -15.74
N ALA A 159 1.76 1.00 -14.61
CA ALA A 159 1.67 -0.32 -14.00
C ALA A 159 0.89 -1.30 -14.89
N ILE A 160 -0.25 -0.87 -15.44
CA ILE A 160 -1.06 -1.67 -16.38
C ILE A 160 -0.27 -1.97 -17.66
N LEU A 161 0.45 -0.97 -18.20
CA LEU A 161 1.29 -1.16 -19.38
C LEU A 161 2.50 -2.05 -19.10
N ALA A 162 3.10 -1.97 -17.92
CA ALA A 162 4.23 -2.83 -17.53
C ALA A 162 3.81 -4.30 -17.41
N GLN A 163 2.56 -4.59 -16.98
CA GLN A 163 2.01 -5.95 -16.98
C GLN A 163 1.88 -6.56 -18.39
N GLU A 164 1.94 -5.77 -19.47
CA GLU A 164 2.04 -6.30 -20.84
C GLU A 164 3.42 -6.91 -21.14
N SER A 165 4.45 -6.55 -20.36
CA SER A 165 5.84 -6.95 -20.62
C SER A 165 6.33 -8.18 -19.87
N ASP A 166 5.53 -8.74 -18.95
CA ASP A 166 5.85 -9.97 -18.21
C ASP A 166 5.13 -11.21 -18.78
N PRO A 167 5.82 -12.06 -19.56
CA PRO A 167 5.27 -13.32 -20.05
C PRO A 167 5.37 -14.40 -18.97
N PHE A 168 4.55 -14.34 -17.93
CA PHE A 168 4.28 -15.50 -17.09
C PHE A 168 3.23 -16.40 -17.78
N SER A 169 3.67 -17.07 -18.85
CA SER A 169 3.17 -18.41 -19.17
C SER A 169 4.30 -19.38 -18.89
N SER A 170 4.08 -20.25 -17.92
CA SER A 170 4.92 -21.39 -17.61
C SER A 170 5.20 -22.24 -18.86
N GLU A 171 6.47 -22.31 -19.21
CA GLU A 171 7.20 -23.53 -19.63
C GLU A 171 6.63 -24.38 -20.78
N LYS A 172 7.05 -24.05 -22.03
CA LYS A 172 7.67 -25.04 -22.94
C LYS A 172 8.20 -24.40 -24.22
N SER A 173 9.40 -24.81 -24.58
CA SER A 173 10.00 -24.77 -25.92
C SER A 173 10.73 -23.49 -26.31
N ARG A 174 12.05 -23.62 -26.24
CA ARG A 174 13.04 -22.90 -27.03
C ARG A 174 12.77 -23.15 -28.52
N SER A 175 11.84 -22.42 -29.12
CA SER A 175 11.69 -22.32 -30.57
C SER A 175 11.31 -20.90 -30.96
N LYS A 176 12.09 -20.37 -31.91
CA LYS A 176 11.98 -19.09 -32.63
C LYS A 176 10.61 -18.39 -32.49
N GLN A 177 10.59 -17.27 -31.77
CA GLN A 177 9.44 -16.37 -31.68
C GLN A 177 9.05 -15.80 -33.06
N PRO A 178 7.79 -15.89 -33.49
CA PRO A 178 7.23 -14.92 -34.41
C PRO A 178 6.81 -13.66 -33.61
N LYS A 179 7.01 -12.48 -34.19
CA LYS A 179 6.58 -11.17 -33.65
C LYS A 179 5.15 -11.24 -33.12
N GLN A 180 4.96 -11.18 -31.80
CA GLN A 180 3.64 -11.08 -31.20
C GLN A 180 3.05 -9.70 -31.49
N GLN A 181 1.84 -9.67 -32.04
CA GLN A 181 1.10 -8.44 -32.33
C GLN A 181 0.70 -7.76 -31.00
N PRO A 182 0.70 -6.41 -30.94
CA PRO A 182 0.28 -5.69 -29.74
C PRO A 182 -1.19 -6.03 -29.44
N LYS A 183 -1.46 -6.56 -28.25
CA LYS A 183 -2.83 -6.75 -27.78
C LYS A 183 -3.50 -5.37 -27.68
N PRO A 184 -4.80 -5.23 -28.01
CA PRO A 184 -5.47 -3.95 -27.94
C PRO A 184 -5.52 -3.45 -26.50
N PHE A 185 -5.20 -2.17 -26.27
CA PHE A 185 -5.17 -1.51 -24.96
C PHE A 185 -6.41 -1.78 -24.08
N VAL A 186 -7.58 -1.89 -24.70
CA VAL A 186 -8.86 -2.17 -24.00
C VAL A 186 -8.89 -3.57 -23.39
N HIS A 187 -8.26 -4.55 -24.04
CA HIS A 187 -8.15 -5.91 -23.51
C HIS A 187 -7.24 -5.94 -22.28
N THR A 188 -6.12 -5.22 -22.31
CA THR A 188 -5.22 -5.08 -21.16
C THR A 188 -5.90 -4.36 -19.99
N LEU A 189 -6.67 -3.31 -20.29
CA LEU A 189 -7.45 -2.60 -19.27
C LEU A 189 -8.51 -3.50 -18.62
N MET A 190 -9.19 -4.36 -19.38
CA MET A 190 -10.19 -5.27 -18.80
C MET A 190 -9.59 -6.40 -17.95
N HIS A 191 -8.33 -6.77 -18.18
CA HIS A 191 -7.63 -7.81 -17.43
C HIS A 191 -6.71 -7.29 -16.32
N ALA A 192 -6.62 -5.97 -16.15
CA ALA A 192 -5.83 -5.37 -15.09
C ALA A 192 -6.43 -5.69 -13.70
N PRO A 193 -5.60 -5.77 -12.64
CA PRO A 193 -6.08 -5.99 -11.29
C PRO A 193 -7.14 -4.95 -10.88
N PRO A 194 -8.28 -5.37 -10.32
CA PRO A 194 -9.36 -4.46 -9.94
C PRO A 194 -8.94 -3.25 -9.08
N PRO A 195 -8.00 -3.37 -8.11
CA PRO A 195 -7.54 -2.22 -7.33
C PRO A 195 -6.83 -1.15 -8.16
N VAL A 196 -6.02 -1.56 -9.15
CA VAL A 196 -5.25 -0.65 -10.02
C VAL A 196 -6.19 0.11 -10.95
N LEU A 197 -7.20 -0.57 -11.49
CA LEU A 197 -8.26 0.07 -12.28
C LEU A 197 -9.04 1.09 -11.48
N LEU A 198 -9.37 0.75 -10.23
CA LEU A 198 -10.08 1.64 -9.34
C LEU A 198 -9.27 2.89 -9.02
N GLU A 199 -7.96 2.75 -8.81
CA GLU A 199 -7.07 3.91 -8.64
C GLU A 199 -6.98 4.76 -9.91
N LEU A 200 -6.84 4.13 -11.08
CA LEU A 200 -6.80 4.85 -12.36
C LEU A 200 -8.04 5.72 -12.53
N VAL A 201 -9.23 5.13 -12.30
CA VAL A 201 -10.52 5.81 -12.43
C VAL A 201 -10.66 6.92 -11.38
N HIS A 202 -10.23 6.68 -10.14
CA HIS A 202 -10.20 7.69 -9.08
C HIS A 202 -9.32 8.88 -9.44
N ALA A 203 -8.08 8.64 -9.88
CA ALA A 203 -7.10 9.67 -10.18
C ALA A 203 -7.52 10.51 -11.40
N ILE A 204 -8.07 9.88 -12.46
CA ILE A 204 -8.65 10.61 -13.60
C ILE A 204 -9.81 11.50 -13.13
N SER A 205 -10.68 10.97 -12.26
CA SER A 205 -11.82 11.73 -11.76
C SER A 205 -11.42 12.92 -10.87
N ASP A 206 -10.39 12.78 -10.04
CA ASP A 206 -9.86 13.86 -9.22
C ASP A 206 -9.18 14.96 -10.06
N ASP A 207 -8.48 14.58 -11.14
CA ASP A 207 -7.92 15.54 -12.10
C ASP A 207 -9.03 16.34 -12.80
N VAL A 208 -10.10 15.69 -13.27
CA VAL A 208 -11.26 16.37 -13.87
C VAL A 208 -11.91 17.35 -12.88
N PHE A 209 -12.01 16.98 -11.60
CA PHE A 209 -12.49 17.88 -10.56
C PHE A 209 -11.55 19.09 -10.37
N THR A 210 -10.24 18.86 -10.37
CA THR A 210 -9.23 19.91 -10.21
C THR A 210 -9.21 20.86 -11.41
N PHE A 211 -9.35 20.35 -12.63
CA PHE A 211 -9.50 21.16 -13.84
C PHE A 211 -10.80 21.99 -13.84
N SER A 212 -11.89 21.48 -13.28
CA SER A 212 -13.10 22.30 -13.05
C SER A 212 -12.84 23.44 -12.07
N LYS A 213 -12.08 23.21 -10.98
CA LYS A 213 -11.68 24.27 -10.05
C LYS A 213 -10.76 25.31 -10.67
N LEU A 214 -9.93 24.91 -11.63
CA LEU A 214 -9.09 25.81 -12.43
C LEU A 214 -9.88 26.61 -13.48
N GLY A 215 -11.17 26.27 -13.69
CA GLY A 215 -12.03 26.95 -14.66
C GLY A 215 -11.97 26.39 -16.09
N LEU A 216 -11.29 25.26 -16.30
CA LEU A 216 -11.18 24.61 -17.62
C LEU A 216 -12.45 23.85 -18.01
N PHE A 217 -13.17 23.30 -17.02
CA PHE A 217 -14.42 22.57 -17.23
C PHE A 217 -15.60 23.24 -16.51
N GLY A 218 -16.81 22.91 -16.94
CA GLY A 218 -18.03 23.41 -16.31
C GLY A 218 -18.20 22.91 -14.87
N LYS A 219 -18.71 23.79 -13.98
CA LYS A 219 -18.92 23.46 -12.55
C LYS A 219 -19.72 22.16 -12.35
N ARG A 220 -20.73 21.91 -13.19
CA ARG A 220 -21.57 20.71 -13.12
C ARG A 220 -20.82 19.40 -13.40
N THR A 221 -19.89 19.39 -14.36
CA THR A 221 -19.10 18.19 -14.67
C THR A 221 -18.06 17.96 -13.58
N GLY A 222 -17.43 19.04 -13.09
CA GLY A 222 -16.57 18.99 -11.92
C GLY A 222 -17.27 18.42 -10.69
N ASP A 223 -18.43 18.93 -10.32
CA ASP A 223 -19.17 18.46 -9.13
C ASP A 223 -19.63 17.00 -9.24
N ARG A 224 -19.89 16.51 -10.47
CA ARG A 224 -20.16 15.09 -10.72
C ARG A 224 -18.89 14.25 -10.56
N ALA A 225 -17.78 14.70 -11.15
CA ALA A 225 -16.48 14.04 -11.02
C ALA A 225 -16.02 14.00 -9.56
N GLY A 226 -16.15 15.08 -8.80
CA GLY A 226 -15.82 15.11 -7.37
C GLY A 226 -16.60 14.07 -6.56
N ARG A 227 -17.93 14.00 -6.75
CA ARG A 227 -18.75 12.99 -6.08
C ARG A 227 -18.38 11.55 -6.47
N PHE A 228 -18.06 11.33 -7.75
CA PHE A 228 -17.64 10.02 -8.22
C PHE A 228 -16.27 9.64 -7.64
N SER A 229 -15.33 10.58 -7.63
CA SER A 229 -14.01 10.41 -6.99
C SER A 229 -14.13 10.09 -5.49
N ASP A 230 -15.06 10.71 -4.76
CA ASP A 230 -15.31 10.40 -3.33
C ASP A 230 -15.80 8.95 -3.13
N TRP A 231 -16.66 8.44 -4.03
CA TRP A 231 -17.10 7.04 -4.01
C TRP A 231 -15.95 6.08 -4.33
N CYS A 232 -15.14 6.39 -5.35
CA CYS A 232 -13.96 5.59 -5.66
C CYS A 232 -12.97 5.61 -4.50
N TRP A 233 -12.76 6.75 -3.84
CA TRP A 233 -11.89 6.86 -2.68
C TRP A 233 -12.39 6.01 -1.50
N LEU A 234 -13.70 5.98 -1.25
CA LEU A 234 -14.30 5.10 -0.24
C LEU A 234 -13.99 3.62 -0.54
N ILE A 235 -14.22 3.18 -1.78
CA ILE A 235 -13.98 1.78 -2.16
C ILE A 235 -12.48 1.46 -2.11
N ALA A 236 -11.60 2.35 -2.59
CA ALA A 236 -10.15 2.20 -2.49
C ALA A 236 -9.70 2.02 -1.03
N THR A 237 -10.27 2.79 -0.12
CA THR A 237 -9.96 2.72 1.31
C THR A 237 -10.42 1.39 1.93
N LEU A 238 -11.58 0.87 1.51
CA LEU A 238 -12.07 -0.44 1.94
C LEU A 238 -11.19 -1.58 1.40
N VAL A 239 -10.83 -1.54 0.13
CA VAL A 239 -9.92 -2.52 -0.50
C VAL A 239 -8.58 -2.51 0.25
N GLY A 240 -7.98 -1.35 0.46
CA GLY A 240 -6.73 -1.24 1.20
C GLY A 240 -6.82 -1.73 2.64
N LEU A 241 -7.98 -1.62 3.30
CA LEU A 241 -8.18 -2.14 4.65
C LEU A 241 -8.23 -3.67 4.66
N VAL A 242 -8.85 -4.29 3.65
CA VAL A 242 -8.89 -5.74 3.48
C VAL A 242 -7.51 -6.28 3.15
N GLU A 243 -6.81 -5.65 2.19
CA GLU A 243 -5.44 -6.01 1.81
C GLU A 243 -4.50 -5.95 3.02
N ASN A 244 -4.51 -4.84 3.77
CA ASN A 244 -3.72 -4.70 4.98
C ASN A 244 -4.08 -5.74 6.05
N GLY A 245 -5.36 -6.14 6.14
CA GLY A 245 -5.82 -7.21 7.02
C GLY A 245 -5.26 -8.58 6.64
N VAL A 246 -5.26 -8.90 5.34
CA VAL A 246 -4.70 -10.14 4.80
C VAL A 246 -3.18 -10.20 4.98
N GLU A 247 -2.47 -9.12 4.66
CA GLU A 247 -1.02 -9.00 4.85
C GLU A 247 -0.65 -9.21 6.31
N ARG A 248 -1.38 -8.57 7.23
CA ARG A 248 -1.12 -8.72 8.67
C ARG A 248 -1.36 -10.13 9.15
N GLN A 249 -2.39 -10.81 8.68
CA GLN A 249 -2.64 -12.22 9.01
C GLN A 249 -1.49 -13.10 8.49
N MET A 250 -1.01 -12.85 7.27
CA MET A 250 0.14 -13.55 6.72
C MET A 250 1.40 -13.33 7.56
N ILE A 251 1.73 -12.07 7.90
CA ILE A 251 2.90 -11.75 8.73
C ILE A 251 2.78 -12.34 10.13
N GLY A 252 1.60 -12.31 10.75
CA GLY A 252 1.37 -12.94 12.05
C GLY A 252 1.61 -14.45 12.02
N ASN A 253 1.21 -15.13 10.94
CA ASN A 253 1.52 -16.54 10.76
C ASN A 253 3.02 -16.79 10.58
N LEU A 254 3.73 -15.92 9.86
CA LEU A 254 5.19 -16.01 9.71
C LEU A 254 5.91 -15.78 11.04
N GLN A 255 5.49 -14.79 11.82
CA GLN A 255 6.04 -14.50 13.16
C GLN A 255 5.92 -15.71 14.06
N HIS A 256 4.72 -16.31 14.15
CA HIS A 256 4.51 -17.50 14.96
C HIS A 256 5.38 -18.69 14.49
N GLN A 257 5.61 -18.84 13.18
CA GLN A 257 6.51 -19.87 12.65
C GLN A 257 7.96 -19.64 13.08
N VAL A 258 8.47 -18.41 12.99
CA VAL A 258 9.83 -18.07 13.41
C VAL A 258 9.97 -18.20 14.94
N GLU A 259 9.00 -17.72 15.71
CA GLU A 259 8.99 -17.85 17.18
C GLU A 259 8.98 -19.31 17.64
N SER A 260 8.17 -20.16 16.99
CA SER A 260 8.15 -21.58 17.31
C SER A 260 9.47 -22.29 16.99
N ARG A 261 10.17 -21.89 15.90
CA ARG A 261 11.52 -22.37 15.59
C ARG A 261 12.53 -21.94 16.63
N LEU A 262 12.54 -20.65 16.98
CA LEU A 262 13.39 -20.10 18.04
C LEU A 262 13.15 -20.79 19.38
N TYR A 263 11.88 -21.03 19.74
CA TYR A 263 11.53 -21.72 20.98
C TYR A 263 12.00 -23.18 20.96
N THR A 264 11.79 -23.90 19.86
CA THR A 264 12.25 -25.28 19.71
C THR A 264 13.77 -25.37 19.74
N GLU A 265 14.47 -24.46 19.08
CA GLU A 265 15.93 -24.39 19.09
C GLU A 265 16.46 -24.00 20.48
N SER A 266 15.80 -23.09 21.19
CA SER A 266 16.14 -22.71 22.57
C SER A 266 15.98 -23.88 23.55
N MET A 267 14.88 -24.64 23.42
CA MET A 267 14.65 -25.85 24.23
C MET A 267 15.64 -26.98 23.89
N ALA A 268 16.02 -27.13 22.62
CA ALA A 268 17.04 -28.09 22.21
C ALA A 268 18.47 -27.66 22.62
N SER A 269 18.76 -26.36 22.57
CA SER A 269 20.07 -25.76 22.87
C SER A 269 20.31 -25.58 24.38
N ALA A 270 19.30 -25.74 25.24
CA ALA A 270 19.51 -25.90 26.69
C ALA A 270 20.41 -27.11 27.03
N SER A 271 20.64 -28.02 26.07
CA SER A 271 21.58 -29.15 26.17
C SER A 271 22.97 -28.87 25.55
N ALA A 272 23.14 -27.78 24.78
CA ALA A 272 24.39 -27.46 24.09
C ALA A 272 24.65 -25.94 24.07
N ASN A 273 25.66 -25.49 24.83
CA ASN A 273 26.00 -24.08 25.13
C ASN A 273 26.47 -23.19 23.95
N SER A 274 25.99 -23.37 22.72
CA SER A 274 26.35 -22.52 21.58
C SER A 274 25.12 -21.94 20.88
N LYS A 275 24.95 -20.61 20.95
CA LYS A 275 24.01 -19.89 20.08
C LYS A 275 24.44 -20.10 18.62
N SER A 276 23.64 -20.84 17.85
CA SER A 276 23.96 -21.19 16.47
C SER A 276 23.83 -19.95 15.55
N ALA A 277 24.45 -19.98 14.38
CA ALA A 277 24.25 -18.93 13.37
C ALA A 277 22.79 -18.89 12.85
N ALA A 278 22.05 -20.01 12.94
CA ALA A 278 20.64 -20.09 12.57
C ALA A 278 19.76 -19.32 13.57
N SER A 279 20.03 -19.42 14.87
CA SER A 279 19.27 -18.68 15.89
C SER A 279 19.41 -17.16 15.72
N LYS A 280 20.61 -16.68 15.34
CA LYS A 280 20.83 -15.25 15.04
C LYS A 280 20.07 -14.80 13.79
N TYR A 281 19.95 -15.66 12.79
CA TYR A 281 19.19 -15.38 11.59
C TYR A 281 17.69 -15.29 11.90
N ASP A 282 17.15 -16.24 12.66
CA ASP A 282 15.75 -16.25 13.06
C ASP A 282 15.41 -15.08 14.00
N GLU A 283 16.30 -14.69 14.93
CA GLU A 283 16.15 -13.47 15.74
C GLU A 283 16.07 -12.19 14.88
N LYS A 284 16.91 -12.09 13.84
CA LYS A 284 16.87 -10.97 12.89
C LYS A 284 15.59 -10.97 12.05
N GLU A 285 15.17 -12.14 11.56
CA GLU A 285 13.94 -12.28 10.78
C GLU A 285 12.72 -11.90 11.63
N LEU A 286 12.68 -12.32 12.89
CA LEU A 286 11.63 -11.93 13.83
C LEU A 286 11.58 -10.41 14.03
N GLY A 287 12.73 -9.76 14.23
CA GLY A 287 12.80 -8.31 14.34
C GLY A 287 12.29 -7.57 13.10
N ARG A 288 12.61 -8.08 11.90
CA ARG A 288 12.09 -7.55 10.63
C ARG A 288 10.58 -7.71 10.53
N LEU A 289 10.05 -8.90 10.84
CA LEU A 289 8.61 -9.18 10.81
C LEU A 289 7.85 -8.33 11.84
N GLN A 290 8.40 -8.09 13.03
CA GLN A 290 7.81 -7.21 14.04
C GLN A 290 7.75 -5.75 13.55
N LYS A 291 8.82 -5.27 12.92
CA LYS A 291 8.83 -3.94 12.28
C LYS A 291 7.78 -3.84 11.18
N GLN A 292 7.61 -4.88 10.37
CA GLN A 292 6.57 -4.93 9.34
C GLN A 292 5.16 -4.91 9.95
N ASP A 293 4.87 -5.73 10.98
CA ASP A 293 3.56 -5.70 11.65
C ASP A 293 3.28 -4.32 12.27
N TYR A 294 4.27 -3.67 12.89
CA TYR A 294 4.12 -2.31 13.39
C TYR A 294 3.67 -1.31 12.30
N TRP A 295 4.33 -1.34 11.13
CA TRP A 295 3.95 -0.46 10.02
C TRP A 295 2.61 -0.83 9.37
N LEU A 296 2.25 -2.12 9.37
CA LEU A 296 0.91 -2.55 8.96
C LEU A 296 -0.15 -2.03 9.93
N GLN A 297 0.09 -2.06 11.24
CA GLN A 297 -0.81 -1.50 12.24
C GLN A 297 -0.99 0.02 12.07
N ILE A 298 0.09 0.76 11.84
CA ILE A 298 0.03 2.20 11.52
C ILE A 298 -0.80 2.44 10.26
N THR A 299 -0.59 1.64 9.22
CA THR A 299 -1.31 1.75 7.95
C THR A 299 -2.79 1.46 8.13
N ARG A 300 -3.14 0.45 8.95
CA ARG A 300 -4.52 0.16 9.34
C ARG A 300 -5.18 1.36 10.03
N TRP A 301 -4.51 1.96 11.00
CA TRP A 301 -5.03 3.14 11.70
C TRP A 301 -5.22 4.33 10.77
N LYS A 302 -4.27 4.57 9.86
CA LYS A 302 -4.41 5.57 8.81
C LYS A 302 -5.64 5.29 7.95
N LEU A 303 -5.79 4.07 7.44
CA LEU A 303 -6.92 3.69 6.59
C LEU A 303 -8.26 3.79 7.33
N LEU A 304 -8.30 3.48 8.63
CA LEU A 304 -9.49 3.67 9.45
C LEU A 304 -9.84 5.17 9.57
N MET A 305 -8.85 6.03 9.79
CA MET A 305 -9.06 7.48 9.84
C MET A 305 -9.52 8.04 8.50
N ASP A 306 -8.92 7.60 7.39
CA ASP A 306 -9.36 7.95 6.03
C ASP A 306 -10.77 7.42 5.75
N LEU A 307 -11.11 6.20 6.20
CA LEU A 307 -12.45 5.60 6.07
C LEU A 307 -13.50 6.43 6.81
N VAL A 308 -13.22 6.81 8.06
CA VAL A 308 -14.09 7.72 8.82
C VAL A 308 -14.23 9.04 8.09
N PHE A 309 -13.14 9.61 7.59
CA PHE A 309 -13.16 10.89 6.88
C PHE A 309 -14.07 10.83 5.64
N VAL A 310 -13.83 9.87 4.74
CA VAL A 310 -14.53 9.76 3.46
C VAL A 310 -15.98 9.33 3.63
N SER A 311 -16.28 8.48 4.62
CA SER A 311 -17.66 8.09 4.96
C SER A 311 -18.54 9.31 5.28
N TYR A 312 -17.98 10.31 5.96
CA TYR A 312 -18.72 11.55 6.23
C TYR A 312 -18.94 12.43 4.99
N ASP A 313 -18.10 12.35 3.95
CA ASP A 313 -18.35 13.04 2.67
C ASP A 313 -19.39 12.29 1.83
N VAL A 314 -19.26 10.96 1.72
CA VAL A 314 -20.15 10.13 0.91
C VAL A 314 -21.57 10.05 1.48
N PHE A 315 -21.71 9.73 2.78
CA PHE A 315 -23.01 9.56 3.43
C PHE A 315 -23.63 10.88 3.92
N LYS A 316 -22.94 12.02 3.75
CA LYS A 316 -23.39 13.37 4.14
C LYS A 316 -23.88 13.46 5.60
N ILE A 317 -23.21 12.74 6.50
CA ILE A 317 -23.54 12.74 7.93
C ILE A 317 -23.27 14.16 8.50
N GLN A 318 -24.31 14.79 9.05
CA GLN A 318 -24.24 16.16 9.55
C GLN A 318 -23.76 16.25 11.01
N ARG A 319 -23.96 15.19 11.79
CA ARG A 319 -23.63 15.18 13.23
C ARG A 319 -22.11 15.24 13.43
N ALA A 320 -21.61 16.27 14.12
CA ALA A 320 -20.19 16.42 14.45
C ALA A 320 -19.25 16.34 13.22
N ARG A 321 -19.73 16.75 12.03
CA ARG A 321 -19.02 16.64 10.76
C ARG A 321 -17.64 17.32 10.79
N GLU A 322 -17.59 18.57 11.23
CA GLU A 322 -16.37 19.36 11.27
C GLU A 322 -15.31 18.82 12.26
N PRO A 323 -15.63 18.55 13.55
CA PRO A 323 -14.65 17.98 14.47
C PRO A 323 -14.12 16.62 14.02
N ILE A 324 -15.01 15.72 13.59
CA ILE A 324 -14.57 14.36 13.24
C ILE A 324 -13.64 14.40 12.03
N LYS A 325 -13.98 15.18 10.99
CA LYS A 325 -13.11 15.33 9.80
C LYS A 325 -11.78 16.00 10.09
N THR A 326 -11.76 16.96 11.01
CA THR A 326 -10.52 17.68 11.32
C THR A 326 -9.55 16.79 12.08
N PHE A 327 -10.04 16.06 13.09
CA PHE A 327 -9.21 15.11 13.84
C PHE A 327 -8.82 13.88 13.02
N SER A 328 -9.77 13.25 12.30
CA SER A 328 -9.44 12.08 11.48
C SER A 328 -8.49 12.43 10.33
N GLY A 329 -8.72 13.58 9.68
CA GLY A 329 -7.83 14.07 8.63
C GLY A 329 -6.43 14.44 9.12
N LEU A 330 -6.30 15.01 10.33
CA LEU A 330 -5.01 15.29 10.95
C LEU A 330 -4.28 14.00 11.32
N ALA A 331 -4.97 13.04 11.96
CA ALA A 331 -4.39 11.76 12.34
C ALA A 331 -3.87 11.00 11.11
N ALA A 332 -4.67 10.90 10.04
CA ALA A 332 -4.24 10.29 8.79
C ALA A 332 -3.05 11.03 8.15
N ALA A 333 -3.00 12.37 8.26
CA ALA A 333 -1.89 13.17 7.77
C ALA A 333 -0.59 12.88 8.53
N LEU A 334 -0.65 12.84 9.87
CA LEU A 334 0.50 12.55 10.72
C LEU A 334 1.02 11.13 10.49
N LEU A 335 0.14 10.13 10.44
CA LEU A 335 0.53 8.74 10.22
C LEU A 335 1.16 8.54 8.82
N SER A 336 0.59 9.16 7.79
CA SER A 336 1.17 9.09 6.44
C SER A 336 2.49 9.85 6.30
N ALA A 337 2.65 10.99 6.96
CA ALA A 337 3.92 11.71 6.98
C ALA A 337 4.99 10.97 7.78
N ALA A 338 4.63 10.33 8.91
CA ALA A 338 5.56 9.52 9.70
C ALA A 338 6.11 8.34 8.89
N LYS A 339 5.24 7.64 8.14
CA LYS A 339 5.66 6.55 7.24
C LYS A 339 6.60 7.06 6.14
N LEU A 340 6.30 8.21 5.53
CA LEU A 340 7.14 8.80 4.49
C LEU A 340 8.50 9.28 5.05
N TYR A 341 8.51 9.85 6.26
CA TYR A 341 9.72 10.26 6.95
C TYR A 341 10.64 9.05 7.25
N ASP A 342 10.10 7.94 7.74
CA ASP A 342 10.89 6.73 8.00
C ASP A 342 11.53 6.19 6.73
N ARG A 343 10.83 6.25 5.60
CA ARG A 343 11.37 5.84 4.29
C ARG A 343 12.53 6.69 3.84
N HIS A 344 12.37 8.02 3.82
CA HIS A 344 13.47 8.91 3.45
C HIS A 344 14.66 8.76 4.42
N LYS A 345 14.38 8.57 5.71
CA LYS A 345 15.41 8.25 6.70
C LYS A 345 16.12 6.94 6.37
N ALA A 346 15.40 5.88 6.02
CA ALA A 346 15.98 4.58 5.65
C ALA A 346 16.85 4.70 4.39
N THR A 347 16.39 5.41 3.36
CA THR A 347 17.18 5.67 2.13
C THR A 347 18.46 6.44 2.45
N LEU A 348 18.39 7.47 3.30
CA LEU A 348 19.55 8.25 3.72
C LEU A 348 20.51 7.41 4.58
N LEU A 349 20.00 6.54 5.44
CA LEU A 349 20.83 5.62 6.22
C LEU A 349 21.56 4.63 5.31
N LYS A 350 20.88 4.07 4.31
CA LYS A 350 21.47 3.17 3.30
C LYS A 350 22.54 3.88 2.47
N ALA A 351 22.31 5.14 2.09
CA ALA A 351 23.30 5.94 1.38
C ALA A 351 24.51 6.29 2.27
N ALA A 352 24.27 6.67 3.53
CA ALA A 352 25.32 7.01 4.47
C ALA A 352 26.19 5.80 4.83
N SER A 353 25.61 4.62 4.97
CA SER A 353 26.34 3.38 5.26
C SER A 353 27.19 2.89 4.09
N LEU A 354 26.78 3.13 2.84
CA LEU A 354 27.60 2.82 1.65
C LEU A 354 28.82 3.76 1.51
N SER A 355 28.81 4.89 2.24
CA SER A 355 29.89 5.87 2.23
C SER A 355 30.89 5.70 3.39
N ILE A 356 30.69 4.70 4.23
CA ILE A 356 31.56 4.28 5.35
C ILE A 356 32.29 3.02 4.90
#